data_AF-A0A5C7M7F8-F1
#
_entry.id   AF-A0A5C7M7F8-F1
#
_cell.length_a   1.000
_cell.length_b   1.000
_cell.length_c   1.000
_cell.angle_alpha   90.00
_cell.angle_beta   90.00
_cell.angle_gamma   90.00
#
_symmetry.space_group_name_H-M   'P 1'
#
loop_
_entity.id
_entity.type
_entity.pdbx_description
1 polymer ?
#
loop_
_entity_poly.entity_id
_entity_poly.type
_entity_poly.pdbx_seq_one_letter_code
_entity_poly.pdbx_strand_id
1 'polypeptide(L)'
;MSANESRPKGRWWLCWSFRQACPHIETEAEGLRTNLEAFADNRAVDYVPIGVFQSLEEAGATADRLRAVMQERNEALQKGAA
;
A
#
# COMPACT_ATOMS: atom_id res chain seq x y z
N MET A 1 24.83 -3.43 29.20
CA MET A 1 24.52 -2.64 27.99
C MET A 1 23.33 -3.31 27.32
N SER A 2 22.15 -2.68 27.40
CA SER A 2 20.87 -3.21 26.87
C SER A 2 20.83 -3.01 25.36
N ALA A 3 21.02 -4.07 24.58
CA ALA A 3 20.91 -4.05 23.13
C ALA A 3 19.59 -4.70 22.65
N ASN A 4 18.48 -4.44 23.35
CA ASN A 4 17.19 -5.08 23.03
C ASN A 4 16.00 -4.10 22.99
N GLU A 5 16.28 -2.85 22.65
CA GLU A 5 15.24 -1.86 22.34
C GLU A 5 15.40 -1.44 20.88
N SER A 6 14.32 -1.51 20.10
CA SER A 6 14.16 -1.05 18.70
C SER A 6 14.15 -2.07 17.56
N ARG A 7 13.77 -3.36 17.79
CA ARG A 7 13.13 -4.05 16.65
C ARG A 7 11.90 -3.21 16.28
N PRO A 8 11.80 -2.69 15.04
CA PRO A 8 10.62 -1.93 14.66
C PRO A 8 9.40 -2.81 14.91
N LYS A 9 8.40 -2.26 15.60
CA LYS A 9 7.05 -2.84 15.54
C LYS A 9 6.72 -2.98 14.05
N GLY A 10 6.17 -4.13 13.65
CA GLY A 10 6.04 -4.47 12.22
C GLY A 10 5.46 -3.31 11.41
N ARG A 11 6.17 -2.91 10.35
CA ARG A 11 5.74 -1.82 9.46
C ARG A 11 4.58 -2.27 8.58
N TRP A 12 3.78 -1.32 8.12
CA TRP A 12 2.62 -1.55 7.27
C TRP A 12 2.85 -0.89 5.91
N TRP A 13 2.60 -1.63 4.84
CA TRP A 13 2.70 -1.13 3.48
C TRP A 13 1.32 -0.77 2.97
N LEU A 14 1.18 0.42 2.40
CA LEU A 14 0.03 0.80 1.59
C LEU A 14 0.43 0.63 0.13
N CYS A 15 -0.32 -0.18 -0.61
CA CYS A 15 -0.08 -0.49 -2.00
C CYS A 15 -1.29 -0.14 -2.87
N TRP A 16 -1.06 0.15 -4.15
CA TRP A 16 -2.10 0.18 -5.17
C TRP A 16 -2.21 -1.18 -5.86
N SER A 17 -3.41 -1.78 -5.86
CA SER A 17 -3.70 -2.97 -6.65
C SER A 17 -4.20 -2.56 -8.03
N PHE A 18 -3.41 -2.82 -9.08
CA PHE A 18 -3.86 -2.51 -10.45
C PHE A 18 -5.08 -3.33 -10.87
N ARG A 19 -5.14 -4.60 -10.47
CA ARG A 19 -6.25 -5.50 -10.84
C ARG A 19 -7.58 -5.12 -10.21
N GLN A 20 -7.55 -4.71 -8.94
CA GLN A 20 -8.76 -4.34 -8.20
C GLN A 20 -9.06 -2.84 -8.28
N ALA A 21 -8.13 -2.05 -8.82
CA ALA A 21 -8.19 -0.60 -8.85
C ALA A 21 -8.50 0.00 -7.47
N CYS A 22 -7.85 -0.51 -6.41
CA CYS A 22 -8.08 -0.07 -5.05
C CYS A 22 -6.80 -0.11 -4.19
N PRO A 23 -6.76 0.64 -3.07
CA PRO A 23 -5.69 0.52 -2.09
C PRO A 23 -5.75 -0.82 -1.36
N HIS A 24 -4.59 -1.43 -1.17
CA HIS A 24 -4.37 -2.64 -0.40
C HIS A 24 -3.38 -2.33 0.74
N ILE A 25 -3.61 -2.89 1.93
CA ILE A 25 -2.71 -2.74 3.06
C ILE A 25 -2.25 -4.13 3.50
N GLU A 26 -0.94 -4.29 3.65
CA GLU A 26 -0.30 -5.53 4.10
C GLU A 26 0.79 -5.21 5.11
N THR A 27 1.25 -6.21 5.86
CA THR A 27 2.45 -6.05 6.68
C THR A 27 3.69 -6.05 5.78
N GLU A 28 4.75 -5.38 6.22
CA GLU A 28 6.03 -5.41 5.51
C GLU A 28 6.58 -6.82 5.30
N ALA A 29 6.37 -7.71 6.28
CA ALA A 29 6.79 -9.10 6.17
C ALA A 29 6.06 -9.82 5.04
N GLU A 30 4.76 -9.58 4.88
CA GLU A 30 3.95 -10.13 3.78
C GLU A 30 4.38 -9.55 2.42
N GLY A 31 4.55 -8.23 2.32
CA GLY A 31 4.96 -7.57 1.08
C GLY A 31 6.35 -8.01 0.62
N LEU A 32 7.32 -8.09 1.54
CA LEU A 32 8.67 -8.60 1.23
C LEU A 32 8.65 -10.07 0.80
N ARG A 33 7.85 -10.90 1.47
CA ARG A 33 7.69 -12.32 1.10
C ARG A 33 7.10 -12.46 -0.30
N THR A 34 6.02 -11.74 -0.60
CA THR A 34 5.37 -11.74 -1.92
C THR A 34 6.32 -11.29 -3.02
N ASN A 35 7.12 -10.24 -2.76
CA ASN A 35 8.11 -9.74 -3.72
C ASN A 35 9.26 -10.75 -3.93
N LEU A 36 9.72 -11.41 -2.87
CA LEU A 36 10.76 -12.43 -2.96
C LEU A 36 10.28 -13.62 -3.81
N GLU A 37 9.08 -14.12 -3.53
CA GLU A 37 8.45 -15.20 -4.31
C GLU A 37 8.30 -14.78 -5.77
N ALA A 38 7.80 -13.57 -6.03
CA ALA A 38 7.64 -13.07 -7.39
C ALA A 38 8.96 -12.92 -8.16
N PHE A 39 10.01 -12.46 -7.48
CA PHE A 39 11.34 -12.37 -8.04
C PHE A 39 11.91 -13.75 -8.39
N ALA A 40 11.77 -14.72 -7.48
CA ALA A 40 12.20 -16.10 -7.71
C ALA A 40 11.48 -16.73 -8.91
N ASP A 41 10.20 -16.44 -9.07
CA ASP A 41 9.37 -16.94 -10.18
C ASP A 41 9.49 -16.12 -11.48
N ASN A 42 10.30 -15.05 -11.50
CA ASN A 42 10.39 -14.09 -12.60
C ASN A 42 9.00 -13.57 -13.08
N ARG A 43 8.11 -13.27 -12.13
CA ARG A 43 6.76 -12.76 -12.39
C ARG A 43 6.57 -11.34 -11.87
N ALA A 44 5.69 -10.59 -12.51
CA ALA A 44 5.30 -9.27 -12.04
C ALA A 44 4.43 -9.36 -10.77
N VAL A 45 4.50 -8.33 -9.93
CA VAL A 45 3.66 -8.14 -8.75
C VAL A 45 2.57 -7.12 -9.07
N ASP A 46 1.33 -7.37 -8.65
CA ASP A 46 0.19 -6.50 -8.93
C ASP A 46 0.08 -5.28 -7.99
N TYR A 47 0.88 -5.29 -6.93
CA TYR A 47 0.87 -4.32 -5.85
C TYR A 47 2.01 -3.32 -6.03
N VAL A 48 1.66 -2.04 -6.22
CA VAL A 48 2.64 -0.94 -6.29
C VAL A 48 2.69 -0.24 -4.94
N PRO A 49 3.85 -0.22 -4.25
CA PRO A 49 3.98 0.49 -2.98
C PRO A 49 3.72 1.99 -3.14
N ILE A 50 2.82 2.53 -2.32
CA ILE A 50 2.56 3.96 -2.17
C ILE A 50 3.34 4.53 -0.98
N GLY A 51 3.40 3.80 0.13
CA GLY A 51 4.09 4.23 1.34
C GLY A 51 4.24 3.14 2.40
N VAL A 52 5.12 3.41 3.37
CA VAL A 52 5.40 2.51 4.50
C VAL A 52 5.16 3.28 5.80
N PHE A 53 4.38 2.69 6.71
CA PHE A 53 3.84 3.31 7.91
C PHE A 53 4.21 2.53 9.17
N GLN A 54 4.21 3.21 10.31
CA GLN A 54 4.54 2.59 11.60
C GLN A 54 3.36 1.84 12.21
N SER A 55 2.13 2.11 11.76
CA SER A 55 0.91 1.47 12.22
C SER A 55 -0.09 1.21 11.09
N LEU A 56 -0.98 0.24 11.30
CA LEU A 56 -2.13 -0.02 10.42
C LEU A 56 -3.05 1.20 10.36
N GLU A 57 -3.22 1.91 11.46
CA GLU A 57 -4.06 3.10 11.56
C GLU A 57 -3.56 4.22 10.64
N GLU A 58 -2.25 4.50 10.64
CA GLU A 58 -1.64 5.51 9.76
C GLU A 58 -1.77 5.14 8.27
N ALA A 59 -1.56 3.86 7.94
CA ALA A 59 -1.74 3.35 6.58
C ALA A 59 -3.21 3.48 6.14
N GLY A 60 -4.15 3.10 7.02
CA GLY A 60 -5.59 3.20 6.79
C GLY A 60 -6.06 4.64 6.58
N ALA A 61 -5.68 5.55 7.46
CA ALA A 61 -6.01 6.97 7.35
C ALA A 61 -5.43 7.61 6.07
N THR A 62 -4.29 7.12 5.58
CA THR A 62 -3.73 7.55 4.29
C THR A 62 -4.51 6.97 3.12
N ALA A 63 -4.91 5.69 3.19
CA ALA A 63 -5.77 5.07 2.18
C ALA A 63 -7.10 5.80 2.03
N ASP A 64 -7.74 6.20 3.14
CA ASP A 64 -9.00 6.95 3.12
C ASP A 64 -8.88 8.32 2.47
N ARG A 65 -7.80 9.06 2.77
CA ARG A 65 -7.51 10.33 2.10
C ARG A 65 -7.30 10.16 0.60
N LEU A 66 -6.60 9.10 0.18
CA LEU A 66 -6.43 8.82 -1.25
C LEU A 66 -7.76 8.46 -1.93
N ARG A 67 -8.62 7.67 -1.28
CA ARG A 67 -9.94 7.33 -1.82
C ARG A 67 -10.78 8.57 -2.12
N ALA A 68 -10.81 9.54 -1.21
CA ALA A 68 -11.55 10.79 -1.40
C ALA A 68 -11.05 11.55 -2.64
N VAL A 69 -9.73 11.75 -2.75
CA VAL A 69 -9.12 12.44 -3.90
C VAL A 69 -9.39 11.71 -5.23
N MET A 70 -9.37 10.37 -5.22
CA MET A 70 -9.67 9.58 -6.41
C MET A 70 -11.13 9.69 -6.83
N GLN A 71 -12.06 9.73 -5.88
CA GLN A 71 -13.48 9.96 -6.15
C GLN A 71 -13.68 11.34 -6.80
N GLU A 72 -13.12 12.40 -6.20
CA GLU A 72 -13.18 13.76 -6.75
C GLU A 72 -12.63 13.84 -8.18
N ARG A 73 -11.48 13.21 -8.43
CA ARG A 73 -10.88 13.16 -9.78
C ARG A 73 -11.79 12.44 -10.77
N ASN A 74 -12.38 11.32 -10.39
CA ASN A 74 -13.26 10.55 -11.27
C ASN A 74 -14.55 11.32 -11.58
N GLU A 75 -15.12 12.03 -10.60
CA GLU A 75 -16.26 12.92 -10.84
C GLU A 75 -15.92 14.06 -11.79
N ALA A 76 -14.73 14.67 -11.64
CA ALA A 76 -14.28 15.74 -12.54
C ALA A 76 -14.10 15.24 -13.98
N LEU A 77 -13.51 14.05 -14.16
CA LEU A 77 -13.35 13.42 -15.47
C LEU A 77 -14.71 13.10 -16.12
N GLN A 78 -15.69 12.64 -15.34
CA GLN A 78 -17.05 12.39 -15.84
C GLN A 78 -17.75 13.69 -16.26
N LYS A 79 -17.58 14.78 -15.50
CA LYS A 79 -18.18 16.10 -15.81
C LYS A 79 -17.53 16.78 -17.01
N GLY A 80 -16.23 16.58 -17.25
CA GLY A 80 -15.51 17.15 -18.40
C GLY A 80 -15.60 16.34 -19.69
N ALA A 81 -16.08 15.09 -19.62
CA ALA A 81 -16.32 14.23 -20.77
C ALA A 81 -17.77 14.31 -21.31
N ALA A 82 -18.62 15.12 -20.68
CA ALA A 82 -20.00 15.42 -21.08
C ALA A 82 -20.07 16.80 -21.75
#